data_AF-A0A932AYT0-F1
#
_entry.id   AF-A0A932AYT0-F1
#
_cell.length_a   1.000
_cell.length_b   1.000
_cell.length_c   1.000
_cell.angle_alpha   90.00
_cell.angle_beta   90.00
_cell.angle_gamma   90.00
#
_symmetry.space_group_name_H-M   'P 1'
#
loop_
_entity.id
_entity.type
_entity.pdbx_description
1 polymer ?
#
loop_
_entity_poly.entity_id
_entity_poly.type
_entity_poly.pdbx_seq_one_letter_code
_entity_poly.pdbx_strand_id
1 'polypeptide(L)' 'MSRAPSTFRQNDVTRAVKGAVAAGVEIAQVEIGKDGKIIIVTGKPKSCAEISDAAKSDNEWDSVLK' A
#
# COMPACT_ATOMS: atom_id res chain seq x y z
N MET A 1 1.02 30.58 8.48
CA MET A 1 0.55 29.71 7.38
C MET A 1 -0.50 28.74 7.92
N SER A 2 -1.76 28.90 7.53
CA SER A 2 -2.81 27.90 7.82
C SER A 2 -2.60 26.71 6.89
N ARG A 3 -2.31 25.53 7.44
CA ARG A 3 -2.28 24.29 6.64
C ARG A 3 -3.72 23.97 6.22
N ALA A 4 -3.90 23.48 5.00
CA ALA A 4 -5.19 22.97 4.57
C ALA A 4 -5.65 21.86 5.54
N PRO A 5 -6.96 21.73 5.82
CA PRO A 5 -7.49 20.64 6.63
C PRO A 5 -7.02 19.30 6.08
N SER A 6 -6.60 18.41 6.95
CA SER A 6 -6.23 17.04 6.55
C SER A 6 -7.49 16.30 6.11
N THR A 7 -7.45 15.66 4.94
CA THR A 7 -8.59 14.94 4.35
C THR A 7 -8.89 13.60 5.04
N PHE A 8 -7.95 13.08 5.82
CA PHE A 8 -8.09 11.87 6.63
C PHE A 8 -7.19 11.96 7.86
N ARG A 9 -7.53 11.26 8.95
CA ARG A 9 -6.64 11.14 10.12
C ARG A 9 -6.04 9.74 10.18
N GLN A 10 -4.86 9.63 10.79
CA GLN A 10 -4.23 8.33 11.06
C GLN A 10 -5.16 7.39 11.85
N ASN A 11 -5.96 7.94 12.76
CA ASN A 11 -6.94 7.17 13.53
C ASN A 11 -8.01 6.53 12.63
N ASP A 12 -8.41 7.20 11.55
CA ASP A 12 -9.43 6.69 10.63
C ASP A 12 -8.90 5.50 9.85
N VAL A 13 -7.66 5.60 9.34
CA VAL A 13 -6.94 4.49 8.69
C VAL A 13 -6.81 3.29 9.64
N THR A 14 -6.41 3.57 10.88
CA THR A 14 -6.23 2.51 11.90
C THR A 14 -7.54 1.79 12.20
N ARG A 15 -8.65 2.53 12.32
CA ARG A 15 -9.99 1.97 12.57
C ARG A 15 -10.48 1.14 11.39
N ALA A 16 -10.31 1.62 10.16
CA ALA A 16 -10.72 0.91 8.96
C ALA A 16 -9.98 -0.43 8.81
N VAL A 17 -8.65 -0.42 8.97
CA VAL A 17 -7.81 -1.63 8.90
C VAL A 17 -8.19 -2.62 9.98
N LYS A 18 -8.34 -2.17 11.24
CA LYS A 18 -8.75 -3.05 12.34
C LYS A 18 -10.14 -3.67 12.11
N GLY A 19 -11.08 -2.88 11.59
CA GLY A 19 -12.42 -3.37 11.27
C GLY A 19 -12.40 -4.45 10.19
N ALA A 20 -11.64 -4.26 9.12
CA ALA A 20 -11.48 -5.25 8.06
C ALA A 20 -10.85 -6.55 8.58
N VAL A 21 -9.78 -6.46 9.38
CA VAL A 21 -9.15 -7.64 10.00
C VAL A 21 -10.11 -8.37 10.95
N ALA A 22 -10.86 -7.64 11.78
CA ALA A 22 -11.84 -8.21 12.70
C ALA A 22 -13.00 -8.91 11.98
N ALA A 23 -13.34 -8.45 10.78
CA ALA A 23 -14.32 -9.10 9.90
C ALA A 23 -13.77 -10.35 9.17
N GLY A 24 -12.50 -10.71 9.41
CA GLY A 24 -11.84 -11.85 8.74
C GLY A 24 -11.44 -11.57 7.30
N VAL A 25 -11.34 -10.29 6.91
CA VAL A 25 -10.94 -9.90 5.56
C VAL A 25 -9.42 -9.80 5.49
N GLU A 26 -8.81 -10.60 4.62
CA GLU A 26 -7.38 -10.47 4.31
C GLU A 26 -7.13 -9.21 3.48
N ILE A 27 -6.19 -8.39 3.93
CA ILE A 27 -5.84 -7.11 3.30
C ILE A 27 -4.57 -7.30 2.48
N ALA A 28 -4.64 -6.99 1.19
CA ALA A 28 -3.50 -6.99 0.29
C ALA A 28 -2.82 -5.61 0.24
N GLN A 29 -3.60 -4.53 0.21
CA GLN A 29 -3.11 -3.17 0.07
C GLN A 29 -4.09 -2.15 0.64
N VAL A 30 -3.58 -1.02 1.15
CA VAL A 30 -4.39 0.12 1.58
C VAL A 30 -3.95 1.35 0.80
N GLU A 31 -4.90 2.01 0.15
CA GLU A 31 -4.68 3.21 -0.65
C GLU A 31 -5.49 4.38 -0.09
N ILE A 32 -5.00 5.60 -0.35
CA ILE A 32 -5.69 6.83 -0.01
C ILE A 32 -5.96 7.61 -1.29
N GLY A 33 -7.24 7.76 -1.62
CA GLY A 33 -7.68 8.54 -2.76
C GLY A 33 -7.33 10.02 -2.63
N LYS A 34 -7.24 10.71 -3.76
CA LYS A 34 -6.97 12.16 -3.80
C LYS A 34 -8.02 13.00 -3.06
N ASP A 35 -9.22 12.45 -2.89
CA ASP A 35 -10.34 13.01 -2.15
C ASP A 35 -10.34 12.64 -0.64
N GLY A 36 -9.36 11.86 -0.17
CA GLY A 36 -9.25 11.40 1.21
C GLY A 36 -9.97 10.10 1.52
N LYS A 37 -10.54 9.41 0.52
CA LYS A 37 -11.15 8.09 0.73
C LYS A 37 -10.10 7.04 1.05
N ILE A 38 -10.38 6.21 2.05
CA ILE A 38 -9.56 5.05 2.39
C ILE A 38 -10.09 3.85 1.60
N ILE A 39 -9.25 3.29 0.73
CA ILE A 39 -9.59 2.14 -0.12
C ILE A 39 -8.79 0.95 0.40
N ILE A 40 -9.49 -0.12 0.81
CA ILE A 40 -8.87 -1.37 1.26
C ILE A 40 -9.03 -2.39 0.14
N VAL A 41 -7.90 -2.81 -0.43
CA VAL A 41 -7.86 -3.88 -1.43
C VAL A 41 -7.72 -5.20 -0.70
N THR A 42 -8.71 -6.07 -0.84
CA THR A 42 -8.77 -7.37 -0.20
C THR A 42 -8.06 -8.43 -1.04
N GLY A 43 -7.41 -9.39 -0.38
CA GLY A 43 -6.75 -10.50 -1.05
C GLY A 43 -5.53 -10.96 -0.27
N LYS A 44 -4.89 -12.03 -0.78
CA LYS A 44 -3.62 -12.49 -0.22
C LYS A 44 -2.55 -11.44 -0.50
N PRO A 45 -1.79 -11.01 0.52
CA PRO A 45 -0.67 -10.11 0.29
C PRO A 45 0.33 -10.82 -0.62
N LYS A 46 0.69 -10.18 -1.74
CA LYS A 46 1.79 -10.67 -2.58
C LYS A 46 3.04 -10.73 -1.71
N SER A 47 3.57 -11.94 -1.52
CA SER A 47 4.81 -12.09 -0.78
C SER A 47 5.92 -11.36 -1.52
N CYS A 48 6.87 -10.77 -0.79
CA CYS A 48 8.01 -10.05 -1.37
C CYS A 48 8.79 -10.90 -2.39
N ALA A 49 8.71 -12.24 -2.28
CA ALA A 49 9.31 -13.18 -3.23
C ALA A 49 8.70 -13.12 -4.64
N GLU A 50 7.40 -12.82 -4.77
CA GLU A 50 6.73 -12.74 -6.08
C GLU A 50 6.97 -11.41 -6.81
N ILE A 51 7.38 -10.36 -6.06
CA ILE A 51 7.70 -9.04 -6.64
C ILE A 51 9.07 -9.08 -7.32
N SER A 52 10.01 -9.88 -6.80
CA SER A 52 11.36 -10.01 -7.37
C SER A 52 11.42 -10.79 -8.69
N ASP A 53 10.45 -11.66 -8.98
CA ASP A 53 10.47 -12.44 -10.23
C ASP A 53 9.95 -11.65 -11.43
N ALA A 54 9.11 -10.62 -11.21
CA ALA A 54 8.71 -9.70 -12.27
C ALA A 54 9.69 -8.52 -12.48
N ALA A 55 10.59 -8.28 -11.50
CA ALA A 55 11.52 -7.15 -11.50
C ALA A 55 13.00 -7.54 -11.70
N LYS A 56 13.31 -8.81 -12.00
CA LYS A 56 14.56 -9.18 -12.67
C LYS A 56 14.49 -8.83 -14.16
N SER A 57 14.12 -7.60 -14.48
CA SER A 57 14.52 -7.03 -15.76
C SER A 57 16.01 -6.72 -15.65
N ASP A 58 16.82 -7.25 -16.55
CA ASP A 58 18.25 -6.94 -16.65
C ASP A 58 18.45 -5.42 -16.56
N ASN A 59 18.92 -4.92 -15.42
CA ASN A 59 19.18 -3.52 -15.25
C ASN A 59 20.43 -3.19 -16.07
N GLU A 60 20.26 -2.41 -17.13
CA GLU A 60 21.33 -2.06 -18.07
C GLU A 60 22.55 -1.44 -17.37
N TRP A 61 22.34 -0.83 -16.20
CA TRP A 61 23.37 -0.19 -15.38
C TRP A 61 24.30 -1.16 -14.62
N ASP A 62 23.93 -2.43 -14.44
CA ASP A 62 24.79 -3.42 -13.77
C ASP A 62 26.03 -3.79 -14.60
N SER A 63 26.02 -3.45 -15.90
CA SER A 63 27.16 -3.65 -16.81
C SER A 63 28.31 -2.65 -16.60
N VAL A 64 28.04 -1.50 -15.95
CA VAL A 64 29.00 -0.39 -15.80
C VAL A 64 29.95 -0.58 -14.61
N LEU A 65 29.59 -1.43 -13.65
CA LEU A 65 30.37 -1.68 -12.42
C LEU A 65 31.34 -2.88 -12.51
N LYS A 66 31.56 -3.43 -13.71
CA LYS A 66 32.54 -4.52 -13.94
C LYS A 66 33.90 -4.00 -14.38
#